data_AF-A0A5J4VVF7-F1
#
_entry.id   AF-A0A5J4VVF7-F1
#
_cell.length_a   1.000
_cell.length_b   1.000
_cell.length_c   1.000
_cell.angle_alpha   90.00
_cell.angle_beta   90.00
_cell.angle_gamma   90.00
#
_symmetry.space_group_name_H-M   'P 1'
#
loop_
_entity.id
_entity.type
_entity.pdbx_description
1 polymer ?
#
loop_
_entity_poly.entity_id
_entity_poly.type
_entity_poly.pdbx_seq_one_letter_code
_entity_poly.pdbx_strand_id
1 'polypeptide(L)'
;MHQDIFNIEPGTAVIIGDFKENFKLDYNRVHEQYDYFQQDPVTCLSFVVHHSTFKCPHSKKVYKILSKCLSHNASFIIRALMRILKEPEFKGVSTIKQWSDGAGHFCNTEFLEYLRTVNLLNSNKDKTVVEVDYFSASHGKSECDSAFGYFSRLLRSCVPADGIKSMNDLVDFFQKETSDQSSKLLSSTRNSEFFLRSTCKEGQKTGDYRA
;
A
#
# COMPACT_ATOMS: atom_id res chain seq x y z
N MET A 1 4.71 -14.13 -10.32
CA MET A 1 4.31 -12.71 -10.39
C MET A 1 3.76 -12.31 -11.76
N HIS A 2 4.58 -12.15 -12.81
CA HIS A 2 4.07 -11.63 -14.11
C HIS A 2 2.97 -12.51 -14.73
N GLN A 3 3.11 -13.84 -14.62
CA GLN A 3 2.08 -14.77 -15.10
C GLN A 3 0.78 -14.66 -14.28
N ASP A 4 0.88 -14.51 -12.96
CA ASP A 4 -0.29 -14.35 -12.07
C ASP A 4 -1.05 -13.05 -12.34
N ILE A 5 -0.32 -11.99 -12.71
CA ILE A 5 -0.90 -10.70 -13.08
C ILE A 5 -1.59 -10.77 -14.45
N PHE A 6 -0.95 -11.39 -15.44
CA PHE A 6 -1.45 -11.40 -16.82
C PHE A 6 -2.64 -12.35 -17.01
N ASN A 7 -2.63 -13.50 -16.32
CA ASN A 7 -3.66 -14.54 -16.42
C ASN A 7 -4.53 -14.59 -15.16
N ILE A 8 -4.99 -13.43 -14.70
CA ILE A 8 -5.82 -13.38 -13.49
C ILE A 8 -7.22 -13.94 -13.77
N GLU A 9 -7.60 -14.99 -13.03
CA GLU A 9 -8.90 -15.63 -13.17
C GLU A 9 -9.99 -14.88 -12.40
N PRO A 10 -11.27 -14.91 -12.84
CA PRO A 10 -12.38 -14.35 -12.07
C PRO A 10 -12.44 -14.93 -10.66
N GLY A 11 -12.58 -14.06 -9.65
CA GLY A 11 -12.57 -14.48 -8.24
C GLY A 11 -11.17 -14.64 -7.63
N THR A 12 -10.11 -14.38 -8.41
CA THR A 12 -8.73 -14.29 -7.91
C THR A 12 -8.32 -12.83 -7.74
N ALA A 13 -7.58 -12.57 -6.65
CA ALA A 13 -6.85 -11.33 -6.44
C ALA A 13 -5.35 -11.62 -6.30
N VAL A 14 -4.52 -10.79 -6.92
CA VAL A 14 -3.06 -10.79 -6.73
C VAL A 14 -2.69 -9.55 -5.93
N ILE A 15 -2.06 -9.72 -4.78
CA ILE A 15 -1.63 -8.64 -3.89
C ILE A 15 -0.11 -8.62 -3.87
N ILE A 16 0.50 -7.52 -4.29
CA ILE A 16 1.95 -7.33 -4.28
C ILE A 16 2.25 -6.27 -3.22
N GLY A 17 2.94 -6.64 -2.15
CA GLY A 17 3.31 -5.76 -1.05
C GLY A 17 4.79 -5.41 -1.08
N ASP A 18 5.13 -4.14 -0.84
CA ASP A 18 6.52 -3.69 -0.80
C ASP A 18 6.67 -2.39 0.01
N PHE A 19 7.85 -2.17 0.59
CA PHE A 19 8.20 -0.92 1.27
C PHE A 19 9.03 -0.02 0.38
N LYS A 20 8.74 1.29 0.42
CA LYS A 20 9.66 2.26 -0.14
C LYS A 20 10.78 2.54 0.85
N GLU A 21 11.99 2.13 0.50
CA GLU A 21 13.17 2.53 1.25
C GLU A 21 13.34 4.05 1.26
N ASN A 22 13.74 4.58 2.42
CA ASN A 22 14.15 5.97 2.61
C ASN A 22 13.11 7.02 2.15
N PHE A 23 11.83 6.71 2.28
CA PHE A 23 10.78 7.71 2.03
C PHE A 23 10.82 8.78 3.13
N LYS A 24 11.07 10.02 2.74
CA LYS A 24 11.19 11.17 3.63
C LYS A 24 10.20 12.24 3.23
N LEU A 25 9.61 12.89 4.23
CA LEU A 25 8.77 14.06 4.03
C LEU A 25 9.59 15.33 4.25
N ASP A 26 9.64 16.18 3.23
CA ASP A 26 10.23 17.51 3.33
C ASP A 26 9.14 18.48 3.83
N TYR A 27 9.09 18.72 5.14
CA TYR A 27 7.97 19.44 5.74
C TYR A 27 8.00 20.96 5.52
N ASN A 28 9.18 21.58 5.39
CA ASN A 28 9.32 23.04 5.27
C ASN A 28 10.62 23.44 4.54
N ARG A 29 10.57 24.54 3.77
CA ARG A 29 11.76 25.34 3.43
C ARG A 29 12.13 26.17 4.66
N VAL A 30 13.26 25.90 5.29
CA VAL A 30 13.79 26.78 6.33
C VAL A 30 14.58 27.90 5.64
N HIS A 31 14.08 29.14 5.73
CA HIS A 31 14.71 30.32 5.14
C HIS A 31 15.96 30.74 5.93
N GLU A 32 17.11 30.09 5.73
CA GLU A 32 18.42 30.61 6.15
C GLU A 32 19.53 30.15 5.20
N GLN A 33 19.86 30.96 4.19
CA GLN A 33 21.04 30.95 3.27
C GLN A 33 21.60 29.63 2.68
N TYR A 34 21.09 28.48 3.09
CA TYR A 34 21.34 27.11 2.67
C TYR A 34 20.04 26.35 2.92
N ASP A 35 19.31 26.01 1.85
CA ASP A 35 18.00 25.34 1.92
C ASP A 35 18.08 23.97 2.62
N TYR A 36 18.03 23.95 3.96
CA TYR A 36 17.93 22.72 4.75
C TYR A 36 16.45 22.40 5.00
N PHE A 37 15.95 21.37 4.32
CA PHE A 37 14.66 20.77 4.63
C PHE A 37 14.81 19.85 5.85
N GLN A 38 13.99 20.04 6.88
CA GLN A 38 13.88 19.04 7.94
C GLN A 38 13.17 17.81 7.35
N GLN A 39 13.91 16.72 7.20
CA GLN A 39 13.41 15.48 6.62
C GLN A 39 13.03 14.50 7.72
N ASP A 40 11.73 14.33 7.97
CA ASP A 40 11.33 13.26 8.87
C ASP A 40 11.15 11.96 8.07
N PRO A 41 11.73 10.84 8.56
CA PRO A 41 11.49 9.54 7.95
C PRO A 41 10.01 9.15 8.08
N VAL A 42 9.48 8.57 7.01
CA VAL A 42 8.09 8.11 6.95
C VAL A 42 8.06 6.72 6.36
N THR A 43 7.34 5.83 7.02
CA THR A 43 7.03 4.52 6.43
C THR A 43 6.06 4.70 5.28
N CYS A 44 6.44 4.19 4.12
CA CYS A 44 5.61 4.13 2.92
C CYS A 44 5.49 2.67 2.47
N LEU A 45 4.42 2.01 2.91
CA LEU A 45 4.05 0.66 2.50
C LEU A 45 3.04 0.76 1.35
N SER A 46 3.34 0.12 0.22
CA SER A 46 2.39 0.03 -0.89
C SER A 46 1.92 -1.41 -1.07
N PHE A 47 0.65 -1.55 -1.42
CA PHE A 47 0.11 -2.78 -1.99
C PHE A 47 -0.46 -2.48 -3.37
N VAL A 48 0.04 -3.18 -4.39
CA VAL A 48 -0.56 -3.19 -5.72
C VAL A 48 -1.46 -4.42 -5.81
N VAL A 49 -2.73 -4.18 -6.10
CA VAL A 49 -3.77 -5.22 -6.13
C VAL A 49 -4.34 -5.33 -7.53
N HIS A 50 -4.21 -6.52 -8.11
CA HIS A 50 -4.86 -6.90 -9.35
C HIS A 50 -6.04 -7.78 -8.97
N HIS A 51 -7.21 -7.49 -9.53
CA HIS A 51 -8.38 -8.33 -9.32
C HIS A 51 -9.16 -8.48 -10.62
N SER A 52 -9.80 -9.63 -10.77
CA SER A 52 -10.68 -9.92 -11.89
C SER A 52 -12.09 -10.18 -11.40
N THR A 53 -13.06 -9.52 -12.04
CA THR A 53 -14.48 -9.77 -11.84
C THR A 53 -15.13 -10.11 -13.18
N PHE A 54 -16.29 -10.76 -13.16
CA PHE A 54 -17.05 -11.04 -14.40
C PHE A 54 -17.37 -9.79 -15.23
N LYS A 55 -17.42 -8.60 -14.60
CA LYS A 55 -17.70 -7.31 -15.29
C LYS A 55 -16.43 -6.58 -15.73
N CYS A 56 -15.33 -6.74 -14.99
CA CYS A 56 -14.05 -6.10 -15.27
C CYS A 56 -12.97 -7.19 -15.28
N PRO A 57 -12.55 -7.64 -16.48
CA PRO A 57 -11.63 -8.77 -16.63
C PRO A 57 -10.29 -8.54 -15.93
N HIS A 58 -9.87 -7.29 -15.80
CA HIS A 58 -8.67 -6.91 -15.07
C HIS A 58 -8.79 -5.47 -14.56
N SER A 59 -8.80 -5.32 -13.24
CA SER A 59 -8.66 -4.03 -12.55
C SER A 59 -7.38 -4.01 -11.73
N LYS A 60 -6.71 -2.86 -11.72
CA LYS A 60 -5.51 -2.61 -10.93
C LYS A 60 -5.77 -1.47 -9.95
N LYS A 61 -5.47 -1.70 -8.69
CA LYS A 61 -5.52 -0.69 -7.64
C LYS A 61 -4.21 -0.59 -6.89
N VAL A 62 -3.88 0.63 -6.46
CA VAL A 62 -2.68 0.88 -5.67
C VAL A 62 -3.12 1.45 -4.32
N TYR A 63 -2.86 0.69 -3.26
CA TYR A 63 -3.02 1.16 -1.90
C TYR A 63 -1.69 1.66 -1.38
N LYS A 64 -1.68 2.87 -0.86
CA LYS A 64 -0.50 3.42 -0.18
C LYS A 64 -0.84 3.79 1.26
N ILE A 65 -0.06 3.22 2.17
CA ILE A 65 -0.16 3.40 3.62
C ILE A 65 1.07 4.18 4.08
N LEU A 66 0.80 5.37 4.60
CA LEU A 66 1.81 6.28 5.15
C LEU A 66 1.70 6.30 6.67
N SER A 67 2.84 6.20 7.35
CA SER A 67 2.89 6.16 8.81
C SER A 67 4.18 6.77 9.36
N LYS A 68 4.08 7.43 10.51
CA LYS A 68 5.26 7.85 11.31
C LYS A 68 5.89 6.68 12.07
N CYS A 69 5.20 5.54 12.18
CA CYS A 69 5.76 4.35 12.78
C CYS A 69 6.80 3.73 11.84
N LEU A 70 8.08 3.83 12.21
CA LEU A 70 9.21 3.30 11.43
C LEU A 70 9.47 1.82 11.67
N SER A 71 8.73 1.19 12.59
CA SER A 71 8.84 -0.24 12.85
C SER A 71 8.19 -1.01 11.71
N HIS A 72 9.02 -1.52 10.80
CA HIS A 72 8.61 -2.40 9.69
C HIS A 72 8.51 -3.85 10.21
N ASN A 73 7.57 -4.11 11.12
CA ASN A 73 7.34 -5.44 11.67
C ASN A 73 6.07 -6.10 11.10
N ALA A 74 5.94 -7.41 11.34
CA ALA A 74 4.81 -8.20 10.87
C ALA A 74 3.46 -7.60 11.32
N SER A 75 3.32 -7.21 12.59
CA SER A 75 2.07 -6.64 13.10
C SER A 75 1.64 -5.35 12.38
N PHE A 76 2.59 -4.53 11.92
CA PHE A 76 2.27 -3.36 11.08
C PHE A 76 1.67 -3.79 9.74
N ILE A 77 2.31 -4.75 9.06
CA ILE A 77 1.86 -5.28 7.77
C ILE A 77 0.52 -5.99 7.90
N ILE A 78 0.30 -6.76 8.96
CA ILE A 78 -0.97 -7.43 9.25
C ILE A 78 -2.08 -6.39 9.36
N ARG A 79 -1.90 -5.34 10.17
CA ARG A 79 -2.92 -4.28 10.32
C ARG A 79 -3.20 -3.56 9.00
N ALA A 80 -2.16 -3.31 8.22
CA ALA A 80 -2.26 -2.71 6.90
C ALA A 80 -3.06 -3.60 5.93
N LEU A 81 -2.74 -4.90 5.88
CA LEU A 81 -3.41 -5.87 5.03
C LEU A 81 -4.86 -6.12 5.48
N MET A 82 -5.13 -6.28 6.77
CA MET A 82 -6.48 -6.35 7.35
C MET A 82 -7.36 -5.18 6.91
N ARG A 83 -6.78 -3.99 6.76
CA ARG A 83 -7.52 -2.80 6.34
C ARG A 83 -7.88 -2.86 4.86
N ILE A 84 -6.95 -3.32 4.02
CA ILE A 84 -7.13 -3.42 2.56
C ILE A 84 -8.10 -4.55 2.21
N LEU A 85 -8.03 -5.69 2.90
CA LEU A 85 -8.95 -6.82 2.69
C LEU A 85 -10.42 -6.50 3.03
N LYS A 86 -10.70 -5.36 3.68
CA LYS A 86 -12.07 -4.88 3.93
C LYS A 86 -12.65 -4.07 2.76
N GLU A 87 -11.85 -3.77 1.74
CA GLU A 87 -12.32 -3.01 0.58
C GLU A 87 -13.27 -3.85 -0.30
N PRO A 88 -14.27 -3.22 -0.94
CA PRO A 88 -15.33 -3.93 -1.68
C PRO A 88 -14.86 -4.93 -2.75
N GLU A 89 -13.71 -4.67 -3.36
CA GLU A 89 -13.04 -5.49 -4.39
C GLU A 89 -12.63 -6.87 -3.89
N PHE A 90 -12.47 -7.06 -2.58
CA PHE A 90 -12.17 -8.36 -1.99
C PHE A 90 -13.42 -9.19 -1.68
N LYS A 91 -14.63 -8.61 -1.85
CA LYS A 91 -15.88 -9.32 -1.64
C LYS A 91 -16.05 -10.41 -2.70
N GLY A 92 -16.12 -11.67 -2.24
CA GLY A 92 -16.30 -12.83 -3.13
C GLY A 92 -15.02 -13.32 -3.80
N VAL A 93 -13.85 -12.85 -3.34
CA VAL A 93 -12.55 -13.40 -3.76
C VAL A 93 -12.34 -14.76 -3.12
N SER A 94 -12.20 -15.79 -3.96
CA SER A 94 -11.92 -17.17 -3.55
C SER A 94 -10.43 -17.45 -3.42
N THR A 95 -9.58 -16.73 -4.16
CA THR A 95 -8.13 -16.98 -4.16
C THR A 95 -7.36 -15.67 -4.05
N ILE A 96 -6.41 -15.59 -3.12
CA ILE A 96 -5.48 -14.47 -2.97
C ILE A 96 -4.07 -14.99 -3.21
N LYS A 97 -3.39 -14.45 -4.21
CA LYS A 97 -1.96 -14.67 -4.46
C LYS A 97 -1.17 -13.50 -3.89
N GLN A 98 -0.47 -13.71 -2.78
CA GLN A 98 0.30 -12.68 -2.11
C GLN A 98 1.77 -12.76 -2.52
N TRP A 99 2.30 -11.65 -3.02
CA TRP A 99 3.69 -11.48 -3.44
C TRP A 99 4.40 -10.42 -2.59
N SER A 100 5.67 -10.66 -2.22
CA SER A 100 6.53 -9.69 -1.52
C SER A 100 8.03 -9.99 -1.72
N ASP A 101 8.91 -9.14 -1.19
CA ASP A 101 10.37 -9.21 -1.36
C ASP A 101 11.05 -10.30 -0.50
N GLY A 102 10.27 -11.03 0.31
CA GLY A 102 10.79 -12.06 1.20
C GLY A 102 11.62 -11.51 2.37
N ALA A 103 11.65 -10.19 2.57
CA ALA A 103 12.28 -9.60 3.75
C ALA A 103 11.62 -10.11 5.02
N GLY A 104 12.35 -10.14 6.14
CA GLY A 104 11.90 -10.78 7.38
C GLY A 104 10.56 -10.27 7.93
N HIS A 105 10.12 -9.08 7.53
CA HIS A 105 8.82 -8.54 7.91
C HIS A 105 7.65 -9.13 7.09
N PHE A 106 7.88 -9.58 5.86
CA PHE A 106 6.92 -10.39 5.08
C PHE A 106 7.16 -11.89 5.25
N CYS A 107 8.40 -12.33 5.42
CA CYS A 107 8.76 -13.74 5.60
C CYS A 107 8.98 -14.05 7.10
N ASN A 108 7.89 -14.16 7.86
CA ASN A 108 7.92 -14.59 9.26
C ASN A 108 6.64 -15.34 9.65
N THR A 109 6.73 -16.08 10.76
CA THR A 109 5.64 -16.92 11.27
C THR A 109 4.38 -16.14 11.63
N GLU A 110 4.50 -14.93 12.19
CA GLU A 110 3.33 -14.13 12.59
C GLU A 110 2.49 -13.73 11.36
N PHE A 111 3.15 -13.24 10.32
CA PHE A 111 2.49 -12.86 9.07
C PHE A 111 1.91 -14.08 8.34
N LEU A 112 2.67 -15.17 8.22
CA LEU A 112 2.21 -16.40 7.57
C LEU A 112 1.01 -17.02 8.31
N GLU A 113 1.00 -16.99 9.64
CA GLU A 113 -0.13 -17.49 10.42
C GLU A 113 -1.37 -16.59 10.23
N TYR A 114 -1.19 -15.27 10.22
CA TYR A 114 -2.28 -14.37 9.85
C TYR A 114 -2.86 -14.69 8.47
N LEU A 115 -2.02 -14.89 7.45
CA LEU A 115 -2.47 -15.23 6.09
C LEU A 115 -3.30 -16.53 6.06
N ARG A 116 -2.96 -17.54 6.87
CA ARG A 116 -3.78 -18.76 7.01
C ARG A 116 -5.17 -18.49 7.59
N THR A 117 -5.29 -17.48 8.45
CA THR A 117 -6.56 -17.08 9.06
C THR A 117 -7.43 -16.17 8.19
N VAL A 118 -6.92 -15.65 7.07
CA VAL A 118 -7.70 -14.77 6.16
C VAL A 118 -9.00 -15.43 5.70
N ASN A 119 -9.00 -16.76 5.60
CA ASN A 119 -10.17 -17.58 5.26
C ASN A 119 -11.32 -17.44 6.26
N LEU A 120 -11.04 -16.98 7.48
CA LEU A 120 -12.02 -16.75 8.56
C LEU A 120 -12.63 -15.34 8.51
N LEU A 121 -12.04 -14.41 7.76
CA LEU A 121 -12.49 -13.02 7.68
C LEU A 121 -13.59 -12.80 6.63
N ASN A 122 -13.71 -13.70 5.65
CA ASN A 122 -14.82 -13.70 4.71
C ASN A 122 -15.99 -14.50 5.29
N SER A 123 -17.05 -13.80 5.72
CA SER A 123 -18.24 -14.41 6.33
C SER A 123 -19.07 -15.30 5.38
N ASN A 124 -18.69 -15.41 4.11
CA ASN A 124 -19.31 -16.32 3.16
C ASN A 124 -18.61 -17.69 3.25
N LYS A 125 -19.40 -18.77 3.19
CA LYS A 125 -18.98 -20.17 3.35
C LYS A 125 -17.91 -20.67 2.36
N ASP A 126 -17.46 -19.82 1.45
CA ASP A 126 -16.42 -20.14 0.48
C ASP A 126 -15.06 -19.84 1.11
N LYS A 127 -14.33 -20.92 1.41
CA LYS A 127 -12.97 -20.86 1.93
C LYS A 127 -12.09 -20.11 0.94
N THR A 128 -11.70 -18.88 1.26
CA THR A 128 -10.62 -18.21 0.53
C THR A 128 -9.36 -19.09 0.60
N VAL A 129 -8.53 -19.09 -0.42
CA VAL A 129 -7.21 -19.74 -0.40
C VAL A 129 -6.18 -18.65 -0.54
N VAL A 130 -5.17 -18.64 0.33
CA VAL A 130 -4.06 -17.70 0.24
C VAL A 130 -2.81 -18.46 -0.18
N GLU A 131 -2.28 -18.11 -1.34
CA GLU A 131 -1.00 -18.55 -1.88
C GLU A 131 0.04 -17.46 -1.59
N VAL A 132 1.22 -17.85 -1.13
CA VAL A 132 2.28 -16.92 -0.73
C VAL A 132 3.52 -17.20 -1.54
N ASP A 133 3.98 -16.18 -2.24
CA ASP A 133 5.16 -16.22 -3.08
C ASP A 133 6.08 -15.03 -2.79
N TYR A 134 7.36 -15.20 -3.10
CA TYR A 134 8.37 -14.16 -2.94
C TYR A 134 9.10 -13.92 -4.25
N PHE A 135 9.37 -12.66 -4.57
CA PHE A 135 10.25 -12.34 -5.69
C PHE A 135 11.72 -12.43 -5.27
N SER A 136 12.61 -12.78 -6.21
CA SER A 136 14.03 -12.90 -5.93
C SER A 136 14.63 -11.58 -5.45
N ALA A 137 15.38 -11.65 -4.35
CA ALA A 137 16.14 -10.53 -3.82
C ALA A 137 17.00 -9.87 -4.92
N SER A 138 17.00 -8.54 -4.95
CA SER A 138 17.87 -7.70 -5.81
C SER A 138 17.63 -7.74 -7.33
N HIS A 139 16.72 -8.57 -7.85
CA HIS A 139 16.52 -8.72 -9.31
C HIS A 139 15.07 -8.60 -9.79
N GLY A 140 14.09 -8.48 -8.90
CA GLY A 140 12.70 -8.23 -9.27
C GLY A 140 12.28 -6.80 -8.96
N LYS A 141 12.25 -5.91 -9.95
CA LYS A 141 11.45 -4.67 -9.80
C LYS A 141 9.99 -5.07 -9.65
N SER A 142 9.36 -4.65 -8.57
CA SER A 142 7.97 -4.96 -8.29
C SER A 142 7.05 -3.93 -8.96
N GLU A 143 5.76 -4.22 -9.11
CA GLU A 143 4.82 -3.18 -9.54
C GLU A 143 4.72 -2.03 -8.53
N CYS A 144 5.10 -2.27 -7.27
CA CYS A 144 5.21 -1.24 -6.25
C CYS A 144 6.30 -0.22 -6.60
N ASP A 145 7.43 -0.63 -7.22
CA ASP A 145 8.46 0.31 -7.69
C ASP A 145 7.93 1.33 -8.68
N SER A 146 7.09 0.89 -9.61
CA SER A 146 6.43 1.78 -10.57
C SER A 146 5.50 2.77 -9.86
N ALA A 147 4.71 2.29 -8.89
CA ALA A 147 3.89 3.16 -8.05
C ALA A 147 4.75 4.15 -7.24
N PHE A 148 5.84 3.71 -6.62
CA PHE A 148 6.76 4.57 -5.90
C PHE A 148 7.33 5.66 -6.82
N GLY A 149 7.80 5.29 -8.01
CA GLY A 149 8.29 6.23 -9.02
C GLY A 149 7.23 7.27 -9.43
N TYR A 150 5.98 6.84 -9.62
CA TYR A 150 4.86 7.74 -9.93
C TYR A 150 4.64 8.77 -8.83
N PHE A 151 4.52 8.33 -7.56
CA PHE A 151 4.30 9.23 -6.43
C PHE A 151 5.51 10.15 -6.15
N SER A 152 6.74 9.65 -6.31
CA SER A 152 7.95 10.48 -6.22
C SER A 152 7.98 11.55 -7.31
N ARG A 153 7.47 11.24 -8.51
CA ARG A 153 7.33 12.24 -9.58
C ARG A 153 6.30 13.30 -9.23
N LEU A 154 5.13 12.91 -8.70
CA LEU A 154 4.12 13.87 -8.22
C LEU A 154 4.71 14.83 -7.19
N LEU A 155 5.46 14.32 -6.21
CA LEU A 155 6.13 15.17 -5.22
C LEU A 155 7.13 16.15 -5.86
N ARG A 156 7.82 15.73 -6.92
CA ARG A 156 8.78 16.61 -7.61
C ARG A 156 8.12 17.68 -8.48
N SER A 157 6.98 17.35 -9.11
CA SER A 157 6.37 18.20 -10.14
C SER A 157 5.20 19.05 -9.66
N CYS A 158 4.49 18.60 -8.63
CA CYS A 158 3.20 19.18 -8.24
C CYS A 158 3.16 19.70 -6.80
N VAL A 159 4.25 19.59 -6.02
CA VAL A 159 4.25 20.08 -4.64
C VAL A 159 3.89 21.57 -4.60
N PRO A 160 2.93 21.98 -3.75
CA PRO A 160 2.57 23.39 -3.59
C PRO A 160 3.77 24.25 -3.19
N ALA A 161 3.74 25.53 -3.56
CA ALA A 161 4.82 26.48 -3.23
C ALA A 161 5.10 26.55 -1.71
N ASP A 162 4.05 26.41 -0.90
CA ASP A 162 4.12 26.42 0.57
C ASP A 162 4.55 25.07 1.18
N GLY A 163 4.83 24.06 0.35
CA GLY A 163 5.24 22.72 0.77
C GLY A 163 4.10 21.83 1.30
N ILE A 164 4.47 20.65 1.79
CA ILE A 164 3.58 19.68 2.45
C ILE A 164 3.91 19.71 3.95
N LYS A 165 3.03 20.23 4.80
CA LYS A 165 3.37 20.55 6.19
C LYS A 165 3.00 19.46 7.18
N SER A 166 2.21 18.47 6.75
CA SER A 166 1.76 17.37 7.60
C SER A 166 1.58 16.06 6.84
N MET A 167 1.46 14.94 7.57
CA MET A 167 1.11 13.65 6.98
C MET A 167 -0.27 13.67 6.32
N ASN A 168 -1.22 14.43 6.88
CA ASN A 168 -2.55 14.56 6.31
C ASN A 168 -2.48 15.36 5.01
N ASP A 169 -1.69 16.44 4.99
CA ASP A 169 -1.44 17.23 3.78
C ASP A 169 -0.84 16.37 2.67
N LEU A 170 0.08 15.43 3.01
CA LEU A 170 0.64 14.49 2.05
C LEU A 170 -0.43 13.56 1.47
N VAL A 171 -1.31 13.04 2.33
CA VAL A 171 -2.41 12.17 1.90
C VAL A 171 -3.37 12.94 1.01
N ASP A 172 -3.79 14.13 1.42
CA ASP A 172 -4.73 14.98 0.69
C ASP A 172 -4.15 15.40 -0.66
N PHE A 173 -2.85 15.76 -0.69
CA PHE A 173 -2.11 16.04 -1.92
C PHE A 173 -2.17 14.85 -2.88
N PHE A 174 -1.80 13.66 -2.43
CA PHE A 174 -1.81 12.49 -3.31
C PHE A 174 -3.23 12.09 -3.75
N GLN A 175 -4.24 12.20 -2.88
CA GLN A 175 -5.63 11.93 -3.24
C GLN A 175 -6.12 12.92 -4.31
N LYS A 176 -5.81 14.21 -4.17
CA LYS A 176 -6.17 15.23 -5.15
C LYS A 176 -5.51 14.97 -6.51
N GLU A 177 -4.19 14.83 -6.53
CA GLU A 177 -3.43 14.65 -7.78
C GLU A 177 -3.81 13.35 -8.52
N THR A 178 -4.18 12.30 -7.78
CA THR A 178 -4.63 11.05 -8.39
C THR A 178 -6.08 11.11 -8.89
N SER A 179 -6.98 11.79 -8.17
CA SER A 179 -8.37 11.99 -8.61
C SER A 179 -8.48 12.88 -9.86
N ASP A 180 -7.66 13.93 -9.93
CA ASP A 180 -7.58 14.85 -11.07
C ASP A 180 -6.99 14.17 -12.33
N GLN A 181 -6.26 13.06 -12.16
CA GLN A 181 -5.75 12.26 -13.27
C GLN A 181 -6.68 11.10 -13.65
N SER A 182 -7.34 10.43 -12.69
CA SER A 182 -8.37 9.42 -12.99
C SER A 182 -9.53 10.01 -13.78
N SER A 183 -9.94 11.25 -13.49
CA SER A 183 -10.95 11.98 -14.27
C SER A 183 -10.50 12.29 -15.70
N LYS A 184 -9.19 12.48 -15.94
CA LYS A 184 -8.60 12.63 -17.28
C LYS A 184 -8.39 11.29 -18.01
N LEU A 185 -8.23 10.19 -17.27
CA LEU A 185 -7.98 8.83 -17.80
C LEU A 185 -9.26 8.05 -18.12
N LEU A 186 -10.44 8.48 -17.64
CA LEU A 186 -11.75 7.88 -17.99
C LEU A 186 -12.07 7.90 -19.51
N SER A 187 -11.22 8.53 -20.35
CA SER A 187 -11.29 8.45 -21.81
C SER A 187 -10.40 7.34 -22.43
N SER A 188 -9.73 6.50 -21.62
CA SER A 188 -8.76 5.49 -22.06
C SER A 188 -8.88 4.21 -21.23
N THR A 189 -9.02 3.07 -21.91
CA THR A 189 -9.52 1.75 -21.43
C THR A 189 -8.63 0.99 -20.42
N ARG A 190 -7.96 1.65 -19.47
CA ARG A 190 -7.22 1.00 -18.37
C ARG A 190 -7.52 1.72 -17.05
N ASN A 191 -8.50 1.21 -16.31
CA ASN A 191 -8.87 1.76 -15.01
C ASN A 191 -7.81 1.40 -13.95
N SER A 192 -6.92 2.34 -13.66
CA SER A 192 -6.10 2.34 -12.44
C SER A 192 -6.72 3.28 -11.41
N GLU A 193 -7.20 2.73 -10.31
CA GLU A 193 -7.74 3.51 -9.19
C GLU A 193 -6.70 3.55 -8.05
N PHE A 194 -6.37 4.75 -7.59
CA PHE A 194 -5.38 4.95 -6.52
C PHE A 194 -6.10 5.24 -5.21
N PHE A 195 -5.81 4.46 -4.17
CA PHE A 195 -6.39 4.65 -2.84
C PHE A 195 -5.28 4.95 -1.84
N LEU A 196 -5.26 6.16 -1.30
CA LEU A 196 -4.30 6.58 -0.28
C LEU A 196 -5.01 6.79 1.05
N ARG A 197 -4.42 6.27 2.14
CA ARG A 197 -4.93 6.55 3.49
C ARG A 197 -3.80 6.55 4.52
N SER A 198 -3.78 7.56 5.39
CA SER A 198 -2.93 7.59 6.57
C SER A 198 -3.52 6.69 7.66
N THR A 199 -2.67 5.96 8.37
CA THR A 199 -3.04 5.35 9.66
C THR A 199 -2.24 6.07 10.74
N CYS A 200 -2.80 7.14 11.29
CA CYS A 200 -2.36 7.69 12.57
C CYS A 200 -3.20 7.06 13.68
N LYS A 201 -2.58 6.18 14.48
CA LYS A 201 -2.95 6.06 15.89
C LYS A 201 -1.66 6.06 16.69
N GLU A 202 -1.31 7.22 17.23
CA GLU A 202 -0.43 7.29 18.39
C GLU A 202 -1.11 6.48 19.51
N GLY A 203 -0.34 5.60 20.13
CA GLY A 203 -0.81 4.85 21.28
C GLY A 203 -1.25 5.83 22.37
N GLN A 204 -2.52 5.78 22.75
CA GLN A 204 -2.95 6.26 24.06
C GLN A 204 -2.13 5.52 25.11
N LYS A 205 -1.42 6.29 25.94
CA LYS A 205 -0.81 5.81 27.18
C LYS A 205 -1.90 5.15 28.04
N THR A 206 -1.90 3.84 28.13
CA THR A 206 -2.39 3.14 29.32
C THR A 206 -1.17 3.10 30.27
N GLY A 207 -1.12 3.87 31.34
CA GLY A 207 -2.10 3.88 32.42
C GLY A 207 -1.69 2.77 33.38
N ASP A 208 -1.16 3.19 34.53
CA ASP A 208 -0.64 2.40 35.65
C ASP A 208 -1.16 0.95 35.79
N TYR A 209 -0.22 0.01 35.93
CA TYR A 209 -0.44 -1.18 36.73
C TYR A 209 0.62 -1.25 37.83
N ARG A 210 0.27 -0.66 38.98
CA ARG A 210 0.67 -1.17 40.29
C ARG A 210 -0.41 -2.16 40.73
N ALA A 211 -0.02 -3.42 40.89
CA ALA A 211 -0.43 -4.32 41.96
C ALA A 211 0.58 -5.47 41.99
#